data_AF-A0A939FDD5-F1
#
_entry.id   AF-A0A939FDD5-F1
#
_cell.length_a   1.000
_cell.length_b   1.000
_cell.length_c   1.000
_cell.angle_alpha   90.00
_cell.angle_beta   90.00
_cell.angle_gamma   90.00
#
_symmetry.space_group_name_H-M   'P 1'
#
loop_
_entity.id
_entity.type
_entity.pdbx_description
1 polymer ?
#
loop_
_entity_poly.entity_id
_entity_poly.type
_entity_poly.pdbx_seq_one_letter_code
_entity_poly.pdbx_strand_id
1 'polypeptide(L)'
;MRQILELSVTSAVILRMVFAGLFPPVGRILSWPMYAWATAIVVAVQVSEDVEPEGGSWAAINPYEDLPRGEFMIGPDTLDDYLQFLADKHRWVRCSGSAYGHFGERSIEVADGHVVVAEPR
;
A
#
# COMPACT_ATOMS: atom_id res chain seq x y z
N MET A 1 1.26 -20.71 -46.05
CA MET A 1 0.19 -20.66 -45.02
C MET A 1 0.74 -20.81 -43.60
N ARG A 2 1.54 -21.84 -43.29
CA ARG A 2 2.14 -22.06 -41.96
C ARG A 2 2.98 -20.89 -41.42
N GLN A 3 3.88 -20.32 -42.23
CA GLN A 3 4.71 -19.16 -41.82
C GLN A 3 3.89 -17.91 -41.48
N ILE A 4 2.80 -17.65 -42.21
CA ILE A 4 1.92 -16.50 -41.95
C ILE A 4 1.19 -16.70 -40.61
N LEU A 5 0.82 -17.94 -40.29
CA LEU A 5 0.19 -18.30 -39.02
C LEU A 5 1.17 -18.11 -37.85
N GLU A 6 2.42 -18.58 -37.99
CA GLU A 6 3.47 -18.44 -36.98
C GLU A 6 3.82 -16.97 -36.71
N LEU A 7 3.92 -16.15 -37.77
CA LEU A 7 4.12 -14.70 -37.65
C LEU A 7 2.95 -14.02 -36.94
N SER A 8 1.71 -14.38 -37.31
CA SER A 8 0.51 -13.79 -36.73
C SER A 8 0.37 -14.11 -35.24
N VAL A 9 0.66 -15.35 -34.85
CA VAL A 9 0.65 -15.78 -33.43
C VAL A 9 1.77 -15.07 -32.66
N THR A 10 2.97 -14.99 -33.22
CA THR A 10 4.11 -14.32 -32.57
C THR A 10 3.82 -12.83 -32.37
N SER A 11 3.31 -12.14 -33.39
CA SER A 11 2.89 -10.74 -33.28
C SER A 11 1.79 -10.53 -32.25
N ALA A 12 0.80 -11.44 -32.19
CA ALA A 12 -0.28 -11.37 -31.21
C ALA A 12 0.23 -11.53 -29.77
N VAL A 13 1.21 -12.42 -29.54
CA VAL A 13 1.84 -12.61 -28.23
C VAL A 13 2.66 -11.37 -27.83
N ILE A 14 3.45 -10.81 -28.75
CA ILE A 14 4.22 -9.58 -28.51
C ILE A 14 3.28 -8.42 -28.17
N LEU A 15 2.23 -8.22 -28.98
CA LEU A 15 1.21 -7.19 -28.70
C LEU A 15 0.58 -7.41 -27.33
N ARG A 16 0.21 -8.64 -26.97
CA ARG A 16 -0.34 -8.93 -25.64
C ARG A 16 0.63 -8.60 -24.51
N MET A 17 1.92 -8.90 -24.65
CA MET A 17 2.94 -8.57 -23.66
C MET A 17 3.15 -7.05 -23.53
N VAL A 18 3.15 -6.34 -24.67
CA VAL A 18 3.26 -4.87 -24.72
C VAL A 18 2.04 -4.23 -24.06
N PHE A 19 0.83 -4.69 -24.38
CA PHE A 19 -0.40 -4.13 -23.81
C PHE A 19 -0.60 -4.49 -22.34
N ALA A 20 -0.25 -5.72 -21.92
CA ALA A 20 -0.30 -6.10 -20.52
C ALA A 20 0.83 -5.47 -19.69
N GLY A 21 1.94 -5.08 -20.32
CA GLY A 21 3.11 -4.51 -19.66
C GLY A 21 3.13 -2.98 -19.58
N LEU A 22 2.61 -2.29 -20.61
CA LEU A 22 2.64 -0.82 -20.70
C LEU A 22 1.37 -0.15 -20.18
N PHE A 23 0.25 -0.87 -20.08
CA PHE A 23 -0.99 -0.32 -19.53
C PHE A 23 -1.20 -0.86 -18.12
N PRO A 24 -1.41 0.01 -17.12
CA PRO A 24 -1.70 -0.44 -15.77
C PRO A 24 -2.99 -1.27 -15.78
N PRO A 25 -3.02 -2.47 -15.18
CA PRO A 25 -4.25 -3.22 -15.05
C PRO A 25 -5.25 -2.40 -14.22
N VAL A 26 -6.42 -2.15 -14.80
CA VAL A 26 -7.49 -1.40 -14.14
C VAL A 26 -7.93 -2.17 -12.90
N GLY A 27 -7.73 -1.58 -11.72
CA GLY A 27 -8.27 -2.09 -10.45
C GLY A 27 -7.42 -3.12 -9.69
N ARG A 28 -6.14 -3.33 -10.03
CA ARG A 28 -5.24 -4.16 -9.21
C ARG A 28 -3.94 -3.44 -8.90
N ILE A 29 -3.93 -2.73 -7.77
CA ILE A 29 -2.77 -1.96 -7.29
C ILE A 29 -1.67 -2.88 -6.72
N LEU A 30 -1.96 -4.15 -6.41
CA LEU A 30 -1.03 -5.01 -5.65
C LEU A 30 -1.13 -6.49 -6.07
N SER A 31 -0.67 -6.88 -7.25
CA SER A 31 -0.60 -8.33 -7.54
C SER A 31 0.66 -8.86 -8.20
N TRP A 32 1.58 -8.03 -8.68
CA TRP A 32 2.82 -8.52 -9.33
C TRP A 32 4.05 -7.63 -9.03
N PRO A 33 5.17 -8.20 -8.54
CA PRO A 33 6.37 -7.43 -8.16
C PRO A 33 7.00 -6.63 -9.31
N MET A 34 6.89 -7.11 -10.56
CA MET A 34 7.41 -6.38 -11.73
C MET A 34 6.53 -5.20 -12.17
N TYR A 35 5.30 -5.10 -11.66
CA TYR A 35 4.35 -4.02 -11.95
C TYR A 35 4.05 -3.14 -10.74
N ALA A 36 4.79 -3.33 -9.63
CA ALA A 36 4.83 -2.39 -8.53
C ALA A 36 5.56 -1.13 -9.02
N TRP A 37 4.86 -0.32 -9.80
CA TRP A 37 5.27 1.06 -10.06
C TRP A 37 5.49 1.69 -8.69
N ALA A 38 6.75 2.00 -8.40
CA ALA A 38 7.28 2.31 -7.07
C ALA A 38 6.32 3.21 -6.29
N THR A 39 5.47 2.56 -5.49
CA THR A 39 4.52 3.23 -4.62
C THR A 39 5.17 3.24 -3.26
N ALA A 40 5.83 4.36 -2.93
CA ALA A 40 6.39 4.55 -1.60
C ALA A 40 5.28 5.06 -0.69
N ILE A 41 5.05 4.35 0.41
CA ILE A 41 4.05 4.74 1.40
C ILE A 41 4.80 5.16 2.66
N VAL A 42 4.61 6.40 3.08
CA VAL A 42 5.16 6.94 4.32
C VAL A 42 3.99 7.10 5.28
N VAL A 43 4.00 6.34 6.37
CA VAL A 43 2.97 6.36 7.40
C VAL A 43 3.52 6.79 8.75
N ALA A 44 2.69 7.51 9.51
CA ALA A 44 2.87 7.80 10.91
C ALA A 44 1.82 7.03 11.70
N VAL A 45 2.26 6.25 12.68
CA VAL A 45 1.39 5.48 13.58
C VAL A 45 1.36 6.15 14.94
N GLN A 46 0.16 6.32 15.48
CA GLN A 46 -0.10 6.96 16.75
C GLN A 46 -1.10 6.14 17.56
N VAL A 47 -0.92 6.11 18.87
CA VAL A 47 -1.83 5.42 19.80
C VAL A 47 -2.29 6.36 20.91
N SER A 48 -3.46 6.08 21.46
CA SER A 48 -4.00 6.81 22.61
C SER A 48 -4.78 5.88 23.53
N GLU A 49 -4.67 6.13 24.84
CA GLU A 49 -5.47 5.50 25.89
C GLU A 49 -6.66 6.37 26.33
N ASP A 50 -6.66 7.66 25.92
CA ASP A 50 -7.67 8.63 26.31
C ASP A 50 -9.01 8.36 25.62
N VAL A 51 -10.10 8.94 26.14
CA VAL A 51 -11.46 8.62 25.70
C VAL A 51 -11.89 9.40 24.44
N GLU A 52 -11.22 10.51 24.10
CA GLU A 52 -11.65 11.41 23.03
C GLU A 52 -10.62 11.51 21.87
N PRO A 53 -10.99 11.08 20.64
CA PRO A 53 -10.10 11.11 19.48
C PRO A 53 -9.77 12.52 18.95
N GLU A 54 -10.48 13.56 19.39
CA GLU A 54 -10.28 14.95 18.95
C GLU A 54 -9.49 15.83 19.94
N GLY A 55 -9.27 15.36 21.17
CA GLY A 55 -8.61 16.15 22.22
C GLY A 55 -7.62 15.40 23.11
N GLY A 56 -7.54 14.07 22.99
CA GLY A 56 -6.64 13.23 23.77
C GLY A 56 -5.17 13.35 23.35
N SER A 57 -4.26 12.95 24.26
CA SER A 57 -2.84 12.87 23.93
C SER A 57 -2.59 11.67 23.02
N TRP A 58 -1.91 11.92 21.90
CA TRP A 58 -1.50 10.87 20.96
C TRP A 58 0.00 10.63 21.10
N ALA A 59 0.39 9.39 21.38
CA ALA A 59 1.77 8.96 21.41
C ALA A 59 2.18 8.43 20.02
N ALA A 60 3.26 8.98 19.45
CA ALA A 60 3.83 8.44 18.23
C ALA A 60 4.54 7.11 18.52
N ILE A 61 4.27 6.10 17.70
CA ILE A 61 4.90 4.79 17.78
C ILE A 61 5.83 4.62 16.59
N ASN A 62 7.03 4.11 16.86
CA ASN A 62 7.98 3.73 15.84
C ASN A 62 7.95 2.20 15.65
N PRO A 63 7.37 1.69 14.55
CA PRO A 63 7.25 0.25 14.32
C PRO A 63 8.59 -0.50 14.31
N TYR A 64 9.68 0.20 13.95
CA TYR A 64 11.02 -0.38 13.91
C TYR A 64 11.63 -0.63 15.30
N GLU A 65 11.01 -0.14 16.37
CA GLU A 65 11.38 -0.51 17.75
C GLU A 65 10.80 -1.87 18.16
N ASP A 66 9.66 -2.24 17.58
CA ASP A 66 8.95 -3.49 17.87
C ASP A 66 9.30 -4.62 16.87
N LEU A 67 9.66 -4.27 15.63
CA LEU A 67 10.02 -5.21 14.58
C LEU A 67 11.52 -5.61 14.66
N PRO A 68 11.87 -6.84 14.24
CA PRO A 68 13.25 -7.30 14.26
C PRO A 68 14.17 -6.38 13.43
N ARG A 69 15.34 -6.06 14.00
CA ARG A 69 16.34 -5.19 13.38
C ARG A 69 16.84 -5.82 12.07
N GLY A 70 16.58 -5.16 10.95
CA GLY A 70 17.06 -5.58 9.63
C GLY A 70 16.08 -5.32 8.49
N GLU A 71 14.80 -5.12 8.81
CA GLU A 71 13.80 -4.71 7.83
C GLU A 71 13.75 -3.17 7.73
N PHE A 72 14.08 -2.66 6.54
CA PHE A 72 14.01 -1.22 6.22
C PHE A 72 12.68 -0.82 5.59
N MET A 73 11.85 -1.81 5.25
CA MET A 73 10.55 -1.62 4.59
C MET A 73 9.57 -2.61 5.19
N ILE A 74 8.41 -2.10 5.61
CA ILE A 74 7.30 -2.89 6.12
C ILE A 74 6.37 -3.17 4.95
N GLY A 75 6.08 -4.44 4.69
CA GLY A 75 5.09 -4.83 3.69
C GLY A 75 3.66 -4.44 4.13
N PRO A 76 2.70 -4.32 3.19
CA PRO A 76 1.32 -3.97 3.53
C PRO A 76 0.70 -4.97 4.53
N ASP A 77 0.87 -6.27 4.29
CA ASP A 77 0.33 -7.31 5.19
C ASP A 77 0.93 -7.20 6.62
N THR A 78 2.23 -6.92 6.72
CA THR A 78 2.92 -6.73 7.99
C THR A 78 2.46 -5.46 8.71
N LEU A 79 2.15 -4.39 7.97
CA LEU A 79 1.60 -3.17 8.53
C LEU A 79 0.18 -3.41 9.09
N ASP A 80 -0.66 -4.14 8.36
CA ASP A 80 -2.02 -4.48 8.81
C ASP A 80 -1.98 -5.33 10.09
N ASP A 81 -1.15 -6.38 10.13
CA ASP A 81 -0.95 -7.20 11.33
C ASP A 81 -0.45 -6.37 12.52
N TYR A 82 0.46 -5.42 12.27
CA TYR A 82 0.99 -4.54 13.32
C TYR A 82 -0.07 -3.56 13.85
N LEU A 83 -0.89 -2.98 12.99
CA LEU A 83 -1.99 -2.10 13.39
C LEU A 83 -3.04 -2.87 14.20
N GLN A 84 -3.35 -4.11 13.81
CA GLN A 84 -4.24 -4.98 14.58
C GLN A 84 -3.67 -5.27 15.97
N PHE A 85 -2.38 -5.61 16.06
CA PHE A 85 -1.70 -5.80 17.34
C PHE A 85 -1.75 -4.55 18.24
N LEU A 86 -1.60 -3.36 17.67
CA LEU A 86 -1.76 -2.11 18.43
C LEU A 86 -3.20 -1.90 18.87
N ALA A 87 -4.19 -2.23 18.03
CA ALA A 87 -5.61 -2.08 18.36
C ALA A 87 -6.05 -3.04 19.47
N ASP A 88 -5.40 -4.20 19.60
CA ASP A 88 -5.63 -5.14 20.70
C ASP A 88 -5.06 -4.62 22.03
N LYS A 89 -4.07 -3.72 21.99
CA LYS A 89 -3.34 -3.22 23.17
C LYS A 89 -3.75 -1.81 23.61
N HIS A 90 -4.16 -0.99 22.66
CA HIS A 90 -4.45 0.42 22.85
C HIS A 90 -5.89 0.70 22.50
N ARG A 91 -6.53 1.58 23.27
CA ARG A 91 -7.93 1.93 23.04
C ARG A 91 -8.16 2.56 21.66
N TRP A 92 -7.23 3.38 21.20
CA TRP A 92 -7.28 4.03 19.89
C TRP A 92 -5.96 3.91 19.16
N VAL A 93 -6.05 3.60 17.87
CA VAL A 93 -4.92 3.56 16.95
C VAL A 93 -5.27 4.44 15.76
N ARG A 94 -4.35 5.32 15.39
CA ARG A 94 -4.42 6.13 14.18
C ARG A 94 -3.19 5.83 13.34
N CYS A 95 -3.39 5.63 12.06
CA CYS A 95 -2.33 5.60 11.08
C CYS A 95 -2.72 6.51 9.92
N SER A 96 -1.81 7.40 9.54
CA SER A 96 -2.01 8.40 8.50
C SER A 96 -0.72 8.59 7.75
N GLY A 97 -0.79 8.99 6.48
CA GLY A 97 0.41 9.10 5.69
C GLY A 97 0.20 9.65 4.29
N SER A 98 1.25 9.53 3.49
CA SER A 98 1.25 9.86 2.07
C SER A 98 1.72 8.66 1.25
N ALA A 99 0.98 8.35 0.19
CA ALA A 99 1.39 7.44 -0.87
C ALA A 99 1.94 8.24 -2.05
N TYR A 100 3.13 7.88 -2.50
CA TYR A 100 3.83 8.50 -3.62
C TYR A 100 3.95 7.50 -4.75
N GLY A 101 3.44 7.83 -5.93
CA GLY A 101 3.58 6.98 -7.11
C GLY A 101 3.33 7.75 -8.41
N HIS A 102 3.01 7.04 -9.48
CA HIS A 102 2.69 7.65 -10.78
C HIS A 102 1.45 8.54 -10.75
N PHE A 103 0.61 8.37 -9.73
CA PHE A 103 -0.61 9.14 -9.48
C PHE A 103 -0.34 10.42 -8.67
N GLY A 104 0.94 10.76 -8.45
CA GLY A 104 1.36 11.86 -7.59
C GLY A 104 1.37 11.48 -6.11
N GLU A 105 1.37 12.49 -5.25
CA GLU A 105 1.17 12.31 -3.82
C GLU A 105 -0.33 12.21 -3.51
N ARG A 106 -0.71 11.19 -2.73
CA ARG A 106 -2.07 11.04 -2.19
C ARG A 106 -2.00 10.81 -0.69
N SER A 107 -2.84 11.52 0.05
CA SER A 107 -3.02 11.27 1.47
C SER A 107 -3.70 9.91 1.68
N ILE A 108 -3.26 9.19 2.70
CA ILE A 108 -3.85 7.93 3.14
C ILE A 108 -4.16 8.00 4.63
N GLU A 109 -5.21 7.29 5.04
CA GLU A 109 -5.61 7.15 6.43
C GLU A 109 -6.04 5.72 6.71
N VAL A 110 -6.10 5.34 7.99
CA VAL A 110 -6.68 4.07 8.40
C VAL A 110 -8.13 4.26 8.80
N ALA A 111 -9.02 3.59 8.08
CA ALA A 111 -10.45 3.51 8.36
C ALA A 111 -10.80 2.04 8.60
N ASP A 112 -11.47 1.74 9.71
CA ASP A 112 -11.89 0.39 10.11
C ASP A 112 -10.77 -0.66 10.07
N GLY A 113 -9.54 -0.27 10.47
CA GLY A 113 -8.38 -1.17 10.48
C GLY A 113 -7.72 -1.39 9.11
N HIS A 114 -8.18 -0.69 8.07
CA HIS A 114 -7.64 -0.79 6.72
C HIS A 114 -7.07 0.54 6.23
N VAL A 115 -5.95 0.49 5.50
CA VAL A 115 -5.37 1.67 4.84
C VAL A 115 -6.21 2.06 3.61
N VAL A 116 -6.79 3.25 3.63
CA VAL A 116 -7.60 3.83 2.55
C VAL A 116 -6.98 5.13 2.02
N VAL A 117 -7.29 5.48 0.77
CA VAL A 117 -6.92 6.80 0.23
C VAL A 117 -7.88 7.83 0.80
N ALA A 118 -7.34 8.85 1.47
CA ALA A 118 -8.16 9.92 2.03
C ALA A 118 -8.82 10.72 0.88
N GLU A 119 -10.13 10.95 0.98
CA GLU A 119 -10.83 11.81 0.03
C GLU A 119 -10.34 13.26 0.16
N PRO A 120 -10.19 14.00 -0.96
CA PRO A 120 -9.90 15.43 -0.88
C PRO A 120 -11.07 16.13 -0.20
N ARG A 121 -10.82 16.72 0.97
CA ARG A 121 -11.74 17.62 1.67
C ARG A 121 -11.96 18.92 0.90
#